data_AF-A0A352CLE4-F1
#
_entry.id   AF-A0A352CLE4-F1
#
_cell.length_a   1.000
_cell.length_b   1.000
_cell.length_c   1.000
_cell.angle_alpha   90.00
_cell.angle_beta   90.00
_cell.angle_gamma   90.00
#
_symmetry.space_group_name_H-M   'P 1'
#
loop_
_entity.id
_entity.type
_entity.pdbx_description
1 polymer ?
#
loop_
_entity_poly.entity_id
_entity_poly.type
_entity_poly.pdbx_seq_one_letter_code
_entity_poly.pdbx_strand_id
1 'polypeptide(L)'
;MSRENNGNPKQKLNLTKVLLMVGFIPLVAAGVLICVISGITTAANLTEDVYDKLFVASDGLRKYYQYELEAGNEMPYEHDYVDMLKGDDIEMTLFMGDTRFMTSALNDKGERNEGTQMDPKIWAELQKGNDYYADGVIIGGKPYYVYYRPLYDADGSVAGSAWAGEPSAKVKASIRHAVLTTVIAVILAIVVFGVIILFVSKKIISTINEVVAGVRKLADGDLTEMEYPKSHIQEIADIGAGVYRLNNTLRDIVSGILGNTRDL
;
A
#
# COMPACT_ATOMS: atom_id res chain seq x y z
N MET A 1 -57.82 20.15 4.88
CA MET A 1 -56.83 19.18 4.33
C MET A 1 -56.11 19.87 3.19
N SER A 2 -54.89 20.37 3.41
CA SER A 2 -53.93 20.73 2.36
C SER A 2 -52.57 20.88 3.01
N ARG A 3 -51.67 19.91 2.76
CA ARG A 3 -50.26 19.98 3.12
C ARG A 3 -49.53 20.61 1.94
N GLU A 4 -48.99 21.81 2.14
CA GLU A 4 -48.02 22.40 1.23
C GLU A 4 -46.74 21.55 1.25
N ASN A 5 -46.45 20.96 0.10
CA ASN A 5 -45.24 20.18 -0.13
C ASN A 5 -44.07 21.15 -0.39
N ASN A 6 -43.40 21.56 0.68
CA ASN A 6 -42.22 22.44 0.61
C ASN A 6 -40.98 21.61 0.21
N GLY A 7 -40.94 21.21 -1.06
CA GLY A 7 -39.79 20.53 -1.66
C GLY A 7 -38.66 21.54 -1.88
N ASN A 8 -37.64 21.49 -1.03
CA ASN A 8 -36.41 22.27 -1.18
C ASN A 8 -35.84 22.08 -2.61
N PRO A 9 -35.64 23.14 -3.43
CA PRO A 9 -35.22 22.96 -4.80
C PRO A 9 -33.84 22.29 -4.83
N LYS A 10 -33.76 21.09 -5.42
CA LYS A 10 -32.49 20.35 -5.58
C LYS A 10 -31.49 21.27 -6.28
N GLN A 11 -30.45 21.67 -5.54
CA GLN A 11 -29.40 22.55 -6.03
C GLN A 11 -28.73 21.87 -7.23
N LYS A 12 -28.89 22.44 -8.44
CA LYS A 12 -28.32 21.87 -9.67
C LYS A 12 -26.79 21.89 -9.58
N LEU A 13 -26.15 20.74 -9.78
CA LEU A 13 -24.69 20.66 -9.82
C LEU A 13 -24.17 21.35 -11.08
N ASN A 14 -23.23 22.28 -10.92
CA ASN A 14 -22.52 22.86 -12.06
C ASN A 14 -21.53 21.84 -12.64
N LEU A 15 -21.30 21.89 -13.96
CA LEU A 15 -20.44 20.96 -14.72
C LEU A 15 -19.04 20.82 -14.10
N THR A 16 -18.51 21.90 -13.52
CA THR A 16 -17.24 21.89 -12.76
C THR A 16 -17.24 20.87 -11.63
N LYS A 17 -18.29 20.87 -10.80
CA LYS A 17 -18.37 19.96 -9.65
C LYS A 17 -18.53 18.52 -10.12
N VAL A 18 -19.28 18.30 -11.21
CA VAL A 18 -19.48 16.97 -11.79
C VAL A 18 -18.16 16.39 -12.30
N LEU A 19 -17.41 17.14 -13.11
CA LEU A 19 -16.11 16.69 -13.65
C LEU A 19 -15.10 16.39 -12.53
N LEU A 20 -15.03 17.26 -11.53
CA LEU A 20 -14.14 17.05 -10.39
C LEU A 20 -14.53 15.83 -9.56
N MET A 21 -15.83 15.62 -9.30
CA MET A 21 -16.29 14.43 -8.56
C MET A 21 -16.01 13.14 -9.32
N VAL A 22 -16.29 13.09 -10.63
CA VAL A 22 -16.05 11.91 -11.46
C VAL A 22 -14.56 11.57 -11.55
N GLY A 23 -13.67 12.58 -11.52
CA GLY A 23 -12.23 12.35 -11.50
C GLY A 23 -11.67 11.99 -10.12
N PHE A 24 -11.99 12.78 -9.10
CA PHE A 24 -11.38 12.64 -7.76
C PHE A 24 -11.94 11.48 -6.95
N ILE A 25 -13.25 11.21 -7.02
CA ILE A 25 -13.86 10.17 -6.16
C ILE A 25 -13.26 8.79 -6.49
N PRO A 26 -13.22 8.34 -7.76
CA PRO A 26 -12.60 7.06 -8.10
C PRO A 26 -11.09 7.04 -7.81
N LEU A 27 -10.39 8.15 -8.04
CA LEU A 27 -8.95 8.26 -7.78
C LEU A 27 -8.63 8.04 -6.30
N VAL A 28 -9.35 8.72 -5.40
CA VAL A 28 -9.15 8.56 -3.95
C VAL A 28 -9.60 7.18 -3.50
N ALA A 29 -10.75 6.69 -3.98
CA ALA A 29 -11.25 5.36 -3.63
C ALA A 29 -10.27 4.25 -4.04
N ALA A 30 -9.73 4.31 -5.26
CA ALA A 30 -8.71 3.38 -5.74
C ALA A 30 -7.42 3.48 -4.93
N GLY A 31 -6.96 4.69 -4.61
CA GLY A 31 -5.77 4.90 -3.79
C GLY A 31 -5.89 4.29 -2.39
N VAL A 32 -7.04 4.50 -1.73
CA VAL A 32 -7.32 3.88 -0.42
C VAL A 32 -7.36 2.36 -0.52
N LEU A 33 -8.06 1.82 -1.54
CA LEU A 33 -8.17 0.38 -1.74
C LEU A 33 -6.81 -0.27 -2.00
N ILE A 34 -5.97 0.32 -2.85
CA ILE A 34 -4.60 -0.13 -3.12
C ILE A 34 -3.77 -0.10 -1.83
N CYS A 35 -3.87 0.98 -1.05
CA CYS A 35 -3.12 1.11 0.19
C CYS A 35 -3.50 0.04 1.23
N VAL A 36 -4.80 -0.28 1.36
CA VAL A 36 -5.28 -1.32 2.29
C VAL A 36 -4.79 -2.69 1.83
N ILE A 37 -5.00 -3.04 0.56
CA ILE A 37 -4.60 -4.34 0.01
C ILE A 37 -3.08 -4.50 0.11
N SER A 38 -2.31 -3.51 -0.35
CA SER A 38 -0.86 -3.53 -0.27
C SER A 38 -0.39 -3.64 1.17
N GLY A 39 -1.00 -2.91 2.12
CA GLY A 39 -0.62 -2.99 3.53
C GLY A 39 -0.78 -4.39 4.11
N ILE A 40 -1.91 -5.05 3.83
CA ILE A 40 -2.18 -6.42 4.28
C ILE A 40 -1.20 -7.40 3.63
N THR A 41 -1.05 -7.36 2.30
CA THR A 41 -0.17 -8.28 1.57
C THR A 41 1.29 -8.11 1.97
N THR A 42 1.78 -6.87 2.10
CA THR A 42 3.16 -6.61 2.50
C THR A 42 3.44 -7.09 3.92
N ALA A 43 2.51 -6.89 4.86
CA ALA A 43 2.67 -7.40 6.22
C ALA A 43 2.70 -8.94 6.27
N ALA A 44 1.83 -9.60 5.49
CA ALA A 44 1.80 -11.06 5.38
C ALA A 44 3.11 -11.60 4.79
N ASN A 45 3.52 -11.10 3.62
CA ASN A 45 4.72 -11.56 2.92
C ASN A 45 5.98 -11.32 3.76
N LEU A 46 6.13 -10.16 4.41
CA LEU A 46 7.29 -9.91 5.26
C LEU A 46 7.33 -10.83 6.48
N THR A 47 6.17 -11.22 7.01
CA THR A 47 6.11 -12.17 8.13
C THR A 47 6.47 -13.58 7.67
N GLU A 48 6.02 -13.98 6.49
CA GLU A 48 6.41 -15.26 5.85
C GLU A 48 7.92 -15.31 5.57
N ASP A 49 8.48 -14.27 4.94
CA ASP A 49 9.92 -14.13 4.68
C ASP A 49 10.75 -14.23 5.96
N VAL A 50 10.26 -13.68 7.08
CA VAL A 50 10.91 -13.82 8.39
C VAL A 50 10.95 -15.30 8.79
N TYR A 51 9.83 -16.01 8.76
CA TYR A 51 9.82 -17.43 9.12
C TYR A 51 10.66 -18.31 8.19
N ASP A 52 10.70 -18.02 6.89
CA ASP A 52 11.56 -18.74 5.94
C ASP A 52 13.04 -18.53 6.26
N LYS A 53 13.44 -17.29 6.56
CA LYS A 53 14.82 -16.99 7.00
C LYS A 53 15.18 -17.69 8.30
N LEU A 54 14.27 -17.67 9.29
CA LEU A 54 14.48 -18.36 10.57
C LEU A 54 14.50 -19.89 10.40
N PHE A 55 13.71 -20.45 9.48
CA PHE A 55 13.76 -21.86 9.12
C PHE A 55 15.14 -22.22 8.56
N VAL A 56 15.65 -21.46 7.59
CA VAL A 56 16.97 -21.73 6.99
C VAL A 56 18.09 -21.61 8.02
N ALA A 57 18.06 -20.57 8.86
CA ALA A 57 19.06 -20.37 9.90
C ALA A 57 19.05 -21.50 10.95
N SER A 58 17.86 -21.85 11.46
CA SER A 58 17.71 -22.93 12.43
C SER A 58 18.03 -24.31 11.83
N ASP A 59 17.73 -24.56 10.56
CA ASP A 59 18.09 -25.83 9.91
C ASP A 59 19.60 -25.93 9.63
N GLY A 60 20.26 -24.83 9.26
CA GLY A 60 21.72 -24.76 9.15
C GLY A 60 22.40 -25.10 10.48
N LEU A 61 21.97 -24.42 11.55
CA LEU A 61 22.44 -24.66 12.92
C LEU A 61 22.20 -26.11 13.34
N ARG A 62 20.99 -26.63 13.11
CA ARG A 62 20.63 -28.02 13.41
C ARG A 62 21.56 -28.99 12.69
N LYS A 63 21.76 -28.84 11.38
CA LYS A 63 22.59 -29.75 10.58
C LYS A 63 24.05 -29.75 11.06
N TYR A 64 24.58 -28.58 11.38
CA TYR A 64 25.94 -28.44 11.87
C TYR A 64 26.14 -29.21 13.19
N TYR A 65 25.28 -28.99 14.17
CA TYR A 65 25.41 -29.62 15.49
C TYR A 65 24.89 -31.07 15.55
N GLN A 66 23.93 -31.45 14.72
CA GLN A 66 23.48 -32.84 14.57
C GLN A 66 24.63 -33.73 14.11
N TYR A 67 25.47 -33.24 13.18
CA TYR A 67 26.65 -33.96 12.71
C TYR A 67 27.66 -34.22 13.83
N GLU A 68 27.94 -33.22 14.68
CA GLU A 68 28.84 -33.38 15.83
C GLU A 68 28.30 -34.40 16.85
N LEU A 69 27.00 -34.35 17.11
CA LEU A 69 26.32 -35.26 18.02
C LEU A 69 26.38 -36.71 17.52
N GLU A 70 26.10 -36.93 16.23
CA GLU A 70 26.16 -38.25 15.58
C GLU A 70 27.59 -38.81 15.50
N ALA A 71 28.61 -37.94 15.40
CA ALA A 71 30.01 -38.33 15.43
C ALA A 71 30.48 -38.74 16.84
N GLY A 72 29.68 -38.49 17.88
CA GLY A 72 30.05 -38.73 19.27
C GLY A 72 31.13 -37.76 19.79
N ASN A 73 31.26 -36.60 19.14
CA ASN A 73 32.19 -35.55 19.56
C ASN A 73 31.63 -34.78 20.76
N GLU A 74 32.52 -34.20 21.56
CA GLU A 74 32.09 -33.20 22.54
C GLU A 74 31.56 -31.97 21.82
N MET A 75 30.41 -31.47 22.28
CA MET A 75 29.79 -30.28 21.70
C MET A 75 30.70 -29.06 21.90
N PRO A 76 31.19 -28.43 20.81
CA PRO A 76 32.11 -27.31 20.93
C PRO A 76 31.38 -26.13 21.57
N TYR A 77 31.98 -25.54 22.61
CA TYR A 77 31.48 -24.33 23.26
C TYR A 77 32.08 -23.09 22.60
N GLU A 78 31.57 -22.75 21.43
CA GLU A 78 32.03 -21.62 20.61
C GLU A 78 30.86 -20.83 20.04
N HIS A 79 30.99 -19.50 20.00
CA HIS A 79 29.91 -18.62 19.59
C HIS A 79 29.93 -18.23 18.11
N ASP A 80 30.96 -18.61 17.36
CA ASP A 80 31.15 -18.17 15.98
C ASP A 80 29.96 -18.52 15.09
N TYR A 81 29.45 -19.74 15.21
CA TYR A 81 28.28 -20.16 14.43
C TYR A 81 27.01 -19.41 14.84
N VAL A 82 26.71 -19.34 16.15
CA VAL A 82 25.49 -18.65 16.62
C VAL A 82 25.54 -17.14 16.39
N ASP A 83 26.72 -16.55 16.28
CA ASP A 83 26.93 -15.13 15.97
C ASP A 83 26.96 -14.83 14.46
N MET A 84 27.07 -15.86 13.60
CA MET A 84 27.29 -15.71 12.15
C MET A 84 26.26 -14.81 11.45
N LEU A 85 25.00 -14.85 11.90
CA LEU A 85 23.89 -14.10 11.28
C LEU A 85 23.44 -12.87 12.09
N LYS A 86 24.18 -12.48 13.14
CA LYS A 86 23.87 -11.26 13.92
C LYS A 86 23.79 -10.00 13.06
N GLY A 87 24.60 -9.93 11.99
CA GLY A 87 24.60 -8.81 11.05
C GLY A 87 23.30 -8.67 10.25
N ASP A 88 22.56 -9.77 10.10
CA ASP A 88 21.29 -9.83 9.37
C ASP A 88 20.07 -9.78 10.31
N ASP A 89 20.26 -9.31 11.55
CA ASP A 89 19.26 -9.26 12.62
C ASP A 89 18.71 -10.64 13.06
N ILE A 90 19.39 -11.74 12.68
CA ILE A 90 19.05 -13.10 13.09
C ILE A 90 19.92 -13.52 14.26
N GLU A 91 19.28 -13.87 15.36
CA GLU A 91 19.92 -14.51 16.50
C GLU A 91 19.67 -16.01 16.44
N MET A 92 20.61 -16.79 16.94
CA MET A 92 20.63 -18.24 16.93
C MET A 92 20.97 -18.77 18.32
N THR A 93 20.50 -19.98 18.60
CA THR A 93 20.66 -20.63 19.89
C THR A 93 20.68 -22.12 19.70
N LEU A 94 21.64 -22.77 20.35
CA LEU A 94 21.60 -24.21 20.57
C LEU A 94 21.07 -24.49 21.98
N PHE A 95 20.03 -25.30 22.06
CA PHE A 95 19.50 -25.84 23.31
C PHE A 95 19.96 -27.28 23.49
N MET A 96 20.38 -27.62 24.70
CA MET A 96 20.59 -29.01 25.16
C MET A 96 19.48 -29.33 26.16
N GLY A 97 18.64 -30.30 25.83
CA GLY A 97 17.32 -30.44 26.44
C GLY A 97 16.51 -29.15 26.27
N ASP A 98 15.95 -28.66 27.37
CA ASP A 98 15.23 -27.38 27.44
C ASP A 98 16.14 -26.18 27.78
N THR A 99 17.44 -26.39 27.98
CA THR A 99 18.36 -25.38 28.50
C THR A 99 19.18 -24.76 27.38
N ARG A 100 19.20 -23.43 27.36
CA ARG A 100 19.94 -22.61 26.39
C ARG A 100 21.45 -22.76 26.60
N PHE A 101 22.10 -23.59 25.80
CA PHE A 101 23.52 -23.94 25.94
C PHE A 101 24.43 -22.86 25.35
N MET A 102 24.18 -22.45 24.09
CA MET A 102 24.92 -21.37 23.42
C MET A 102 23.95 -20.46 22.69
N THR A 103 24.12 -19.15 22.78
CA THR A 103 23.17 -18.19 22.18
C THR A 103 23.84 -16.90 21.74
N SER A 104 23.39 -16.33 20.62
CA SER A 104 23.68 -14.94 20.26
C SER A 104 22.74 -13.93 20.90
N ALA A 105 21.59 -14.37 21.41
CA ALA A 105 20.58 -13.50 21.98
C ALA A 105 20.98 -13.00 23.38
N LEU A 106 20.82 -11.70 23.60
CA LEU A 106 21.22 -11.04 24.82
C LEU A 106 20.03 -10.81 25.77
N ASN A 107 20.29 -10.85 27.07
CA ASN A 107 19.35 -10.44 28.11
C ASN A 107 19.32 -8.90 28.27
N ASP A 108 18.47 -8.41 29.18
CA ASP A 108 18.36 -6.97 29.47
C ASP A 108 19.65 -6.32 30.02
N LYS A 109 20.59 -7.13 30.54
CA LYS A 109 21.91 -6.68 31.01
C LYS A 109 22.97 -6.65 29.91
N GLY A 110 22.64 -7.10 28.69
CA GLY A 110 23.58 -7.22 27.57
C GLY A 110 24.46 -8.46 27.61
N GLU A 111 24.17 -9.41 28.50
CA GLU A 111 24.88 -10.69 28.60
C GLU A 111 24.17 -11.73 27.73
N ARG A 112 24.90 -12.75 27.24
CA ARG A 112 24.26 -13.86 26.52
C ARG A 112 23.23 -14.52 27.43
N ASN A 113 22.03 -14.77 26.90
CA ASN A 113 20.91 -15.31 27.66
C ASN A 113 21.06 -16.81 27.95
N GLU A 114 22.26 -17.29 28.24
CA GLU A 114 22.61 -18.70 28.43
C GLU A 114 22.11 -19.22 29.77
N GLY A 115 21.89 -20.53 29.86
CA GLY A 115 21.37 -21.19 31.06
C GLY A 115 19.87 -20.98 31.32
N THR A 116 19.17 -20.15 30.54
CA THR A 116 17.71 -20.01 30.65
C THR A 116 17.00 -21.21 30.06
N GLN A 117 15.86 -21.59 30.63
CA GLN A 117 15.02 -22.66 30.13
C GLN A 117 14.03 -22.17 29.06
N MET A 118 13.72 -23.06 28.12
CA MET A 118 12.66 -22.89 27.14
C MET A 118 11.28 -22.95 27.81
N ASP A 119 10.28 -22.31 27.19
CA ASP A 119 8.89 -22.50 27.61
C ASP A 119 8.52 -24.00 27.57
N PRO A 120 7.99 -24.57 28.67
CA PRO A 120 7.66 -26.00 28.73
C PRO A 120 6.70 -26.49 27.65
N LYS A 121 5.81 -25.64 27.14
CA LYS A 121 4.89 -25.99 26.06
C LYS A 121 5.62 -26.12 24.73
N ILE A 122 6.60 -25.25 24.47
CA ILE A 122 7.45 -25.33 23.28
C ILE A 122 8.29 -26.59 23.36
N TRP A 123 8.90 -26.86 24.52
CA TRP A 123 9.69 -28.08 24.72
C TRP A 123 8.86 -29.36 24.51
N ALA A 124 7.63 -29.40 25.03
CA ALA A 124 6.73 -30.54 24.83
C ALA A 124 6.33 -30.77 23.36
N GLU A 125 6.26 -29.73 22.52
CA GLU A 125 6.05 -29.90 21.08
C GLU A 125 7.30 -30.45 20.39
N LEU A 126 8.48 -29.92 20.75
CA LEU A 126 9.76 -30.40 20.22
C LEU A 126 10.02 -31.87 20.56
N GLN A 127 9.67 -32.30 21.78
CA GLN A 127 9.79 -33.70 22.21
C GLN A 127 8.91 -34.68 21.39
N LYS A 128 7.89 -34.19 20.68
CA LYS A 128 7.10 -35.01 19.74
C LYS A 128 7.75 -35.10 18.35
N GLY A 129 8.90 -34.45 18.15
CA GLY A 129 9.58 -34.33 16.87
C GLY A 129 9.04 -33.22 15.96
N ASN A 130 8.14 -32.36 16.47
CA ASN A 130 7.57 -31.27 15.68
C ASN A 130 8.49 -30.04 15.71
N ASP A 131 8.65 -29.38 14.56
CA ASP A 131 9.16 -28.00 14.54
C ASP A 131 8.15 -27.07 15.24
N TYR A 132 8.63 -25.99 15.85
CA TYR A 132 7.77 -24.98 16.48
C TYR A 132 8.17 -23.58 16.03
N TYR A 133 7.19 -22.78 15.62
CA TYR A 133 7.41 -21.37 15.28
C TYR A 133 6.25 -20.51 15.78
N ALA A 134 6.57 -19.30 16.22
CA ALA A 134 5.59 -18.36 16.76
C ALA A 134 6.14 -16.94 16.77
N ASP A 135 5.25 -15.96 16.94
CA ASP A 135 5.59 -14.58 17.22
C ASP A 135 5.28 -14.20 18.68
N GLY A 136 5.96 -13.18 19.18
CA GLY A 136 5.72 -12.65 20.53
C GLY A 136 6.32 -13.48 21.67
N VAL A 137 7.17 -14.46 21.37
CA VAL A 137 7.87 -15.24 22.40
C VAL A 137 8.89 -14.33 23.09
N ILE A 138 8.86 -14.30 24.43
CA ILE A 138 9.71 -13.42 25.22
C ILE A 138 11.07 -14.07 25.47
N ILE A 139 12.13 -13.48 24.92
CA ILE A 139 13.52 -13.88 25.10
C ILE A 139 14.28 -12.70 25.66
N GLY A 140 14.95 -12.88 26.80
CA GLY A 140 15.75 -11.82 27.41
C GLY A 140 14.99 -10.51 27.64
N GLY A 141 13.68 -10.58 27.94
CA GLY A 141 12.82 -9.40 28.18
C GLY A 141 12.14 -8.82 26.94
N LYS A 142 12.43 -9.32 25.73
CA LYS A 142 11.92 -8.76 24.46
C LYS A 142 11.12 -9.79 23.66
N PRO A 143 10.10 -9.38 22.90
CA PRO A 143 9.36 -10.28 22.02
C PRO A 143 10.14 -10.59 20.73
N TYR A 144 10.07 -11.85 20.31
CA TYR A 144 10.72 -12.37 19.11
C TYR A 144 9.73 -13.11 18.21
N TYR A 145 10.03 -13.08 16.91
CA TYR A 145 9.64 -14.16 16.00
C TYR A 145 10.66 -15.27 16.16
N VAL A 146 10.20 -16.51 16.31
CA VAL A 146 11.07 -17.64 16.65
C VAL A 146 10.76 -18.86 15.78
N TYR A 147 11.79 -19.65 15.52
CA TYR A 147 11.70 -20.95 14.88
C TYR A 147 12.61 -21.93 15.62
N TYR A 148 12.06 -23.05 16.07
CA TYR A 148 12.75 -24.14 16.77
C TYR A 148 12.68 -25.41 15.93
N ARG A 149 13.82 -26.11 15.83
CA ARG A 149 13.92 -27.42 15.20
C ARG A 149 14.53 -28.42 16.18
N PRO A 150 13.93 -29.59 16.40
CA PRO A 150 14.48 -30.59 17.30
C PRO A 150 15.83 -31.12 16.79
N LEU A 151 16.77 -31.32 17.72
CA LEU A 151 17.97 -32.15 17.51
C LEU A 151 17.72 -33.52 18.13
N TYR A 152 18.29 -34.55 17.51
CA TYR A 152 18.07 -35.93 17.90
C TYR A 152 19.38 -36.58 18.34
N ASP A 153 19.33 -37.35 19.42
CA ASP A 153 20.40 -38.24 19.83
C ASP A 153 20.46 -39.49 18.93
N ALA A 154 21.53 -40.27 19.05
CA ALA A 154 21.75 -41.49 18.27
C ALA A 154 20.65 -42.55 18.49
N ASP A 155 19.95 -42.51 19.64
CA ASP A 155 18.80 -43.37 19.94
C ASP A 155 17.47 -42.86 19.35
N GLY A 156 17.48 -41.72 18.67
CA GLY A 156 16.30 -41.07 18.08
C GLY A 156 15.48 -40.24 19.06
N SER A 157 15.89 -40.11 20.32
CA SER A 157 15.27 -39.21 21.29
C SER A 157 15.67 -37.75 21.02
N VAL A 158 14.85 -36.80 21.47
CA VAL A 158 15.13 -35.37 21.25
C VAL A 158 16.17 -34.89 22.28
N ALA A 159 17.40 -34.66 21.80
CA ALA A 159 18.53 -34.20 22.61
C ALA A 159 18.47 -32.70 22.94
N GLY A 160 17.71 -31.92 22.17
CA GLY A 160 17.64 -30.47 22.31
C GLY A 160 16.99 -29.80 21.11
N SER A 161 17.38 -28.57 20.80
CA SER A 161 16.89 -27.89 19.60
C SER A 161 17.81 -26.80 19.08
N ALA A 162 17.76 -26.60 17.77
CA ALA A 162 18.31 -25.44 17.11
C ALA A 162 17.22 -24.37 17.03
N TRP A 163 17.56 -23.16 17.43
CA TRP A 163 16.65 -22.03 17.44
C TRP A 163 17.23 -20.89 16.63
N ALA A 164 16.35 -20.21 15.90
CA ALA A 164 16.62 -18.91 15.32
C ALA A 164 15.51 -17.93 15.69
N GLY A 165 15.84 -16.66 15.87
CA GLY A 165 14.86 -15.62 16.12
C GLY A 165 15.27 -14.23 15.62
N GLU A 166 14.26 -13.43 15.28
CA GLU A 166 14.42 -12.02 14.93
C GLU A 166 13.58 -11.16 15.91
N PRO A 167 14.14 -10.07 16.47
CA PRO A 167 13.39 -9.23 17.41
C PRO A 167 12.13 -8.67 16.75
N SER A 168 10.96 -8.82 17.38
CA SER A 168 9.69 -8.36 16.81
C SER A 168 9.66 -6.85 16.53
N ALA A 169 10.49 -6.06 17.23
CA ALA A 169 10.64 -4.64 16.96
C ALA A 169 11.26 -4.35 15.57
N LYS A 170 12.21 -5.17 15.12
CA LYS A 170 12.84 -5.06 13.80
C LYS A 170 11.85 -5.42 12.69
N VAL A 171 11.21 -6.58 12.80
CA VAL A 171 10.14 -7.02 11.88
C VAL A 171 9.04 -5.96 11.75
N LYS A 172 8.51 -5.47 12.87
CA LYS A 172 7.45 -4.44 12.87
C LYS A 172 7.94 -3.10 12.31
N ALA A 173 9.21 -2.74 12.49
CA ALA A 173 9.77 -1.53 11.90
C ALA A 173 9.86 -1.65 10.37
N SER A 174 10.30 -2.80 9.86
CA SER A 174 10.35 -3.10 8.42
C SER A 174 8.96 -3.04 7.78
N ILE A 175 7.96 -3.68 8.40
CA ILE A 175 6.56 -3.61 7.94
C ILE A 175 6.07 -2.16 7.92
N ARG A 176 6.28 -1.41 9.01
CA ARG A 176 5.86 0.00 9.11
C ARG A 176 6.53 0.86 8.04
N HIS A 177 7.82 0.67 7.80
CA HIS A 177 8.56 1.42 6.79
C HIS A 177 8.01 1.15 5.39
N ALA A 178 7.77 -0.11 5.05
CA ALA A 178 7.20 -0.50 3.76
C ALA A 178 5.79 0.11 3.57
N VAL A 179 4.92 -0.01 4.57
CA VAL A 179 3.56 0.57 4.54
C VAL A 179 3.61 2.10 4.38
N LEU A 180 4.45 2.80 5.14
CA LEU A 180 4.57 4.26 5.05
C LEU A 180 5.07 4.69 3.66
N THR A 181 6.01 3.95 3.07
CA THR A 181 6.51 4.23 1.72
C THR A 181 5.39 4.13 0.69
N THR A 182 4.57 3.08 0.77
CA THR A 182 3.38 2.91 -0.10
C THR A 182 2.37 4.02 0.10
N VAL A 183 2.06 4.40 1.36
CA VAL A 183 1.13 5.50 1.67
C VAL A 183 1.60 6.81 1.04
N ILE A 184 2.88 7.16 1.21
CA ILE A 184 3.45 8.38 0.64
C ILE A 184 3.37 8.36 -0.89
N ALA A 185 3.71 7.23 -1.52
CA ALA A 185 3.61 7.08 -2.97
C ALA A 185 2.17 7.27 -3.48
N VAL A 186 1.16 6.71 -2.80
CA VAL A 186 -0.25 6.88 -3.14
C VAL A 186 -0.70 8.33 -2.97
N ILE A 187 -0.30 9.00 -1.89
CA ILE A 187 -0.63 10.42 -1.67
C ILE A 187 -0.04 11.28 -2.79
N LEU A 188 1.24 11.07 -3.14
CA LEU A 188 1.88 11.79 -4.23
C LEU A 188 1.15 11.56 -5.57
N ALA A 189 0.77 10.30 -5.86
CA ALA A 189 -0.02 9.98 -7.05
C ALA A 189 -1.37 10.73 -7.05
N ILE A 190 -2.10 10.74 -5.93
CA ILE A 190 -3.37 11.46 -5.80
C ILE A 190 -3.17 12.96 -6.05
N VAL A 191 -2.11 13.56 -5.50
CA VAL A 191 -1.81 14.99 -5.72
C VAL A 191 -1.51 15.26 -7.20
N VAL A 192 -0.65 14.47 -7.83
CA VAL A 192 -0.28 14.63 -9.25
C VAL A 192 -1.51 14.48 -10.15
N PHE A 193 -2.27 13.39 -10.02
CA PHE A 193 -3.47 13.17 -10.81
C PHE A 193 -4.56 14.19 -10.49
N GLY A 194 -4.68 14.61 -9.24
CA GLY A 194 -5.60 15.66 -8.83
C GLY A 194 -5.30 17.01 -9.49
N VAL A 195 -4.02 17.40 -9.58
CA VAL A 195 -3.59 18.60 -10.31
C VAL A 195 -3.93 18.49 -11.79
N ILE A 196 -3.67 17.33 -12.42
CA ILE A 196 -4.02 17.07 -13.83
C ILE A 196 -5.53 17.21 -14.05
N ILE A 197 -6.36 16.58 -13.19
CA ILE A 197 -7.82 16.67 -13.26
C ILE A 197 -8.29 18.12 -13.15
N LEU A 198 -7.70 18.91 -12.24
CA LEU A 198 -8.04 20.32 -12.08
C LEU A 198 -7.72 21.14 -13.34
N PHE A 199 -6.53 20.96 -13.92
CA PHE A 199 -6.13 21.66 -15.15
C PHE A 199 -7.02 21.30 -16.34
N VAL A 200 -7.25 20.00 -16.56
CA VAL A 200 -8.11 19.50 -17.64
C VAL A 200 -9.54 20.01 -17.47
N SER A 201 -10.10 19.91 -16.25
CA SER A 201 -11.45 20.39 -15.94
C SER A 201 -11.57 21.88 -16.25
N LYS A 202 -10.63 22.72 -15.77
CA LYS A 202 -10.66 24.17 -16.03
C LYS A 202 -10.63 24.49 -17.52
N LYS A 203 -9.79 23.81 -18.30
CA LYS A 203 -9.70 24.01 -19.76
C LYS A 203 -11.02 23.66 -20.45
N ILE A 204 -11.62 22.51 -20.12
CA ILE A 204 -12.93 22.08 -20.66
C ILE A 204 -14.01 23.12 -20.35
N ILE A 205 -14.11 23.55 -19.10
CA ILE A 205 -15.17 24.43 -18.64
C ILE A 205 -15.05 25.82 -19.26
N SER A 206 -13.83 26.35 -19.43
CA SER A 206 -13.61 27.64 -20.07
C SER A 206 -14.17 27.67 -21.49
N THR A 207 -13.82 26.68 -22.30
CA THR A 207 -14.28 26.60 -23.70
C THR A 207 -15.78 26.37 -23.80
N ILE A 208 -16.38 25.56 -22.92
CA ILE A 208 -17.83 25.39 -22.87
C ILE A 208 -18.52 26.72 -22.51
N ASN A 209 -17.98 27.50 -21.56
CA ASN A 209 -18.56 28.78 -21.19
C ASN A 209 -18.50 29.80 -22.33
N GLU A 210 -17.44 29.80 -23.15
CA GLU A 210 -17.34 30.63 -24.36
C GLU A 210 -18.43 30.29 -25.37
N VAL A 211 -18.64 28.98 -25.64
CA VAL A 211 -19.70 28.51 -26.54
C VAL A 211 -21.09 28.87 -25.99
N VAL A 212 -21.33 28.66 -24.69
CA VAL A 212 -22.59 29.02 -24.03
C VAL A 212 -22.84 30.53 -24.07
N ALA A 213 -21.81 31.35 -23.90
CA ALA A 213 -21.92 32.80 -24.01
C ALA A 213 -22.29 33.25 -25.44
N GLY A 214 -21.70 32.63 -26.46
CA GLY A 214 -22.07 32.88 -27.86
C GLY A 214 -23.52 32.54 -28.15
N VAL A 215 -24.00 31.39 -27.66
CA VAL A 215 -25.42 31.00 -27.80
C VAL A 215 -26.35 31.99 -27.08
N ARG A 216 -25.98 32.50 -25.90
CA ARG A 216 -26.77 33.50 -25.18
C ARG A 216 -26.90 34.82 -25.95
N LYS A 217 -25.79 35.32 -26.52
CA LYS A 217 -25.81 36.52 -27.38
C LYS A 217 -26.78 36.36 -28.56
N LEU A 218 -26.73 35.22 -29.25
CA LEU A 218 -27.67 34.91 -30.33
C LEU A 218 -29.12 34.92 -29.87
N ALA A 219 -29.40 34.30 -28.72
CA ALA A 219 -30.74 34.25 -28.15
C ALA A 219 -31.27 35.65 -27.78
N ASP A 220 -30.38 36.56 -27.37
CA ASP A 220 -30.70 37.94 -27.04
C ASP A 220 -30.79 38.86 -28.29
N GLY A 221 -30.62 38.31 -29.50
CA GLY A 221 -30.66 39.05 -30.76
C GLY A 221 -29.37 39.82 -31.09
N ASP A 222 -28.31 39.63 -30.31
CA ASP A 222 -26.98 40.15 -30.58
C ASP A 222 -26.29 39.27 -31.63
N LEU A 223 -26.38 39.70 -32.89
CA LEU A 223 -25.76 39.08 -34.05
C LEU A 223 -24.42 39.74 -34.42
N THR A 224 -23.70 40.28 -33.45
CA THR A 224 -22.34 40.76 -33.68
C THR A 224 -21.40 39.64 -34.14
N GLU A 225 -20.31 40.03 -34.78
CA GLU A 225 -19.31 39.07 -35.28
C GLU A 225 -18.73 38.26 -34.13
N MET A 226 -18.75 36.93 -34.28
CA MET A 226 -18.15 36.00 -33.32
C MET A 226 -16.80 35.51 -33.84
N GLU A 227 -15.84 35.33 -32.95
CA GLU A 227 -14.60 34.64 -33.27
C GLU A 227 -14.86 33.14 -33.46
N TYR A 228 -14.14 32.52 -34.40
CA TYR A 228 -14.22 31.07 -34.60
C TYR A 228 -13.70 30.35 -33.34
N PRO A 229 -14.50 29.48 -32.71
CA PRO A 229 -14.13 28.86 -31.44
C PRO A 229 -12.95 27.90 -31.63
N LYS A 230 -11.93 28.05 -30.77
CA LYS A 230 -10.75 27.18 -30.74
C LYS A 230 -10.83 26.24 -29.55
N SER A 231 -11.04 24.95 -29.81
CA SER A 231 -11.03 23.91 -28.80
C SER A 231 -10.03 22.81 -29.16
N HIS A 232 -9.36 22.26 -28.16
CA HIS A 232 -8.53 21.06 -28.32
C HIS A 232 -9.35 19.77 -28.22
N ILE A 233 -10.61 19.88 -27.82
CA ILE A 233 -11.57 18.77 -27.74
C ILE A 233 -12.48 18.89 -28.94
N GLN A 234 -12.48 17.86 -29.78
CA GLN A 234 -13.15 17.84 -31.07
C GLN A 234 -14.66 18.10 -30.91
N GLU A 235 -15.32 17.45 -29.97
CA GLU A 235 -16.76 17.59 -29.76
C GLU A 235 -17.14 19.03 -29.37
N ILE A 236 -16.31 19.69 -28.56
CA ILE A 236 -16.52 21.10 -28.19
C ILE A 236 -16.23 22.03 -29.38
N ALA A 237 -15.23 21.71 -30.20
CA ALA A 237 -14.93 22.44 -31.43
C ALA A 237 -16.11 22.35 -32.42
N ASP A 238 -16.70 21.16 -32.56
CA ASP A 238 -17.83 20.90 -33.47
C ASP A 238 -19.08 21.67 -33.04
N ILE A 239 -19.39 21.69 -31.73
CA ILE A 239 -20.50 22.51 -31.19
C ILE A 239 -20.23 23.99 -31.46
N GLY A 240 -19.01 24.46 -31.15
CA GLY A 240 -18.64 25.84 -31.41
C GLY A 240 -18.78 26.23 -32.89
N ALA A 241 -18.31 25.37 -33.80
CA ALA A 241 -18.44 25.59 -35.24
C ALA A 241 -19.91 25.61 -35.70
N GLY A 242 -20.76 24.81 -35.08
CA GLY A 242 -22.21 24.84 -35.28
C GLY A 242 -22.83 26.19 -34.88
N VAL A 243 -22.47 26.70 -33.70
CA VAL A 243 -22.93 28.02 -33.21
C VAL A 243 -22.45 29.14 -34.11
N TYR A 244 -21.18 29.08 -34.55
CA TYR A 244 -20.61 30.05 -35.49
C TYR A 244 -21.37 30.10 -36.82
N ARG A 245 -21.68 28.94 -37.42
CA ARG A 245 -22.47 28.87 -38.66
C ARG A 245 -23.87 29.46 -38.47
N LEU A 246 -24.54 29.14 -37.36
CA LEU A 246 -25.86 29.66 -37.04
C LEU A 246 -25.86 31.20 -36.95
N ASN A 247 -24.86 31.80 -36.29
CA ASN A 247 -24.73 33.26 -36.22
C ASN A 247 -24.68 33.89 -37.61
N ASN A 248 -23.80 33.38 -38.48
CA ASN A 248 -23.64 33.93 -39.83
C ASN A 248 -24.92 33.78 -40.66
N THR A 249 -25.60 32.63 -40.59
CA THR A 249 -26.88 32.45 -41.29
C THR A 249 -27.96 33.43 -40.80
N LEU A 250 -28.06 33.67 -39.48
CA LEU A 250 -29.01 34.64 -38.94
C LEU A 250 -28.66 36.08 -39.34
N ARG A 251 -27.36 36.45 -39.34
CA ARG A 251 -26.89 37.75 -39.83
C ARG A 251 -27.25 37.98 -41.29
N ASP A 252 -27.06 36.97 -42.14
CA ASP A 252 -27.37 37.06 -43.57
C ASP A 252 -28.88 37.25 -43.79
N ILE A 253 -29.72 36.50 -43.07
CA ILE A 253 -31.18 36.62 -43.16
C ILE A 253 -31.63 38.02 -42.73
N VAL A 254 -31.18 38.50 -41.57
CA VAL A 254 -31.55 39.83 -41.06
C VAL A 254 -31.06 40.95 -41.99
N SER A 255 -29.83 40.83 -42.50
CA SER A 255 -29.27 41.80 -43.45
C SER A 255 -30.03 41.81 -44.78
N GLY A 256 -30.44 40.64 -45.28
CA GLY A 256 -31.26 40.53 -46.49
C GLY A 256 -32.63 41.17 -46.34
N ILE A 257 -33.29 41.00 -45.18
CA ILE A 257 -34.57 41.66 -44.90
C ILE A 257 -34.41 43.18 -44.85
N LEU A 258 -33.37 43.68 -44.16
CA LEU A 258 -33.08 45.12 -44.05
C LEU A 258 -32.70 45.76 -45.39
N GLY A 259 -31.99 45.02 -46.26
CA GLY A 259 -31.70 45.45 -47.63
C GLY A 259 -32.97 45.63 -48.45
N ASN A 260 -33.84 44.62 -48.47
CA ASN A 260 -35.10 44.65 -49.23
C ASN A 260 -36.10 45.70 -48.72
N THR A 261 -36.00 46.14 -47.47
CA THR A 261 -36.86 47.22 -46.93
C THR A 261 -36.32 48.63 -47.18
N ARG A 262 -35.06 48.81 -47.60
CA ARG A 262 -34.53 50.12 -48.03
C ARG A 262 -34.78 50.42 -49.50
N ASP A 263 -35.11 49.40 -50.30
CA ASP A 263 -35.41 49.51 -51.74
C ASP A 263 -36.92 49.65 -52.04
N LEU A 264 -37.76 49.78 -51.01
CA LEU A 264 -39.20 50.08 -51.08
C LEU A 264 -39.47 51.50 -50.54
#